data_AF-A0A428RZ29-F1
#
_entry.id   AF-A0A428RZ29-F1
#
_cell.length_a   1.000
_cell.length_b   1.000
_cell.length_c   1.000
_cell.angle_alpha   90.00
_cell.angle_beta   90.00
_cell.angle_gamma   90.00
#
_symmetry.space_group_name_H-M   'P 1'
#
loop_
_entity.id
_entity.type
_entity.pdbx_description
1 polymer ?
#
loop_
_entity_poly.entity_id
_entity_poly.type
_entity_poly.pdbx_seq_one_letter_code
_entity_poly.pdbx_strand_id
1 'polypeptide(L)'
;MAQDLHLSHPATITFVWLFDTSHSLISLSLPPYPYANHLLEQMEIYMGHDYHWFMRQRFKQRMDLTYKTPGSMESRDRLWLCRLLIVFALGETFVNYHVPVIHLGPTTDQPYGQDYQSEKLTVASSPPPPGTAFFEQALALLKLPFEEPSLEHIEILNLATFYSYSLNRKKAAYMYAGMGARMCNMLGLHQVPPETYPSLEKEHRKRVCWTSYCLDKMTSSELGLLPSFRSGQIKLDYPSDQQLEPEDADQFFEADFLRVRIQLTLMKAEADTFIDLWQSISDDIPDGERRASPILLKLENWQHELPTALKFDCESGF
;
A
#
# COMPACT_ATOMS: atom_id res chain seq x y z
N MET A 1 -9.17 26.31 19.46
CA MET A 1 -10.03 26.32 20.67
C MET A 1 -11.08 25.23 20.45
N ALA A 2 -10.92 24.06 21.07
CA ALA A 2 -11.74 22.87 20.79
C ALA A 2 -12.92 22.77 21.76
N GLN A 3 -14.10 22.41 21.27
CA GLN A 3 -15.29 22.14 22.09
C GLN A 3 -15.80 20.72 21.86
N ASP A 4 -16.17 20.10 22.98
CA ASP A 4 -17.04 18.96 23.29
C ASP A 4 -16.88 17.61 22.57
N LEU A 5 -16.63 16.61 23.43
CA LEU A 5 -16.60 15.18 23.17
C LEU A 5 -18.04 14.64 23.30
N HIS A 6 -18.76 14.46 22.20
CA HIS A 6 -20.05 13.76 22.24
C HIS A 6 -19.82 12.25 22.06
N LEU A 7 -19.89 11.52 23.18
CA LEU A 7 -20.04 10.07 23.19
C LEU A 7 -21.47 9.72 22.78
N SER A 8 -21.68 9.26 21.55
CA SER A 8 -22.95 8.66 21.12
C SER A 8 -22.72 7.24 20.57
N HIS A 9 -23.45 6.29 21.18
CA HIS A 9 -23.39 4.83 21.06
C HIS A 9 -22.09 4.12 21.53
N PRO A 10 -22.20 2.97 22.24
CA PRO A 10 -21.08 2.35 22.96
C PRO A 10 -20.02 1.67 22.06
N ALA A 11 -19.98 1.96 20.76
CA ALA A 11 -19.19 1.21 19.79
C ALA A 11 -18.38 2.07 18.80
N THR A 12 -18.53 3.40 18.82
CA THR A 12 -17.96 4.29 17.80
C THR A 12 -17.28 5.49 18.45
N ILE A 13 -15.99 5.69 18.15
CA ILE A 13 -15.23 6.88 18.61
C ILE A 13 -15.38 7.96 17.56
N THR A 14 -15.87 9.14 17.95
CA THR A 14 -16.06 10.27 17.04
C THR A 14 -15.06 11.39 17.29
N PHE A 15 -14.30 11.80 16.26
CA PHE A 15 -13.45 13.00 16.30
C PHE A 15 -14.08 14.13 15.49
N VAL A 16 -14.01 15.36 15.99
CA VAL A 16 -14.57 16.55 15.32
C VAL A 16 -13.48 17.60 15.09
N TRP A 17 -13.37 18.07 13.85
CA TRP A 17 -12.39 19.08 13.41
C TRP A 17 -13.05 20.25 12.70
N LEU A 18 -12.50 21.45 12.87
CA LEU A 18 -12.81 22.62 12.03
C LEU A 18 -11.90 22.59 10.79
N PHE A 19 -12.48 22.80 9.60
CA PHE A 19 -11.71 22.92 8.37
C PHE A 19 -11.19 24.37 8.22
N ASP A 20 -9.93 24.55 7.83
CA ASP A 20 -9.27 25.88 7.79
C ASP A 20 -9.90 26.84 6.78
N THR A 21 -10.64 26.33 5.79
CA THR A 21 -11.19 27.13 4.69
C THR A 21 -12.71 27.07 4.58
N SER A 22 -13.37 26.27 5.42
CA SER A 22 -14.84 26.19 5.47
C SER A 22 -15.28 25.79 6.88
N HIS A 23 -16.34 26.39 7.42
CA HIS A 23 -16.95 25.99 8.71
C HIS A 23 -17.57 24.56 8.71
N SER A 24 -17.15 23.68 7.79
CA SER A 24 -17.53 22.28 7.72
C SER A 24 -16.83 21.47 8.82
N LEU A 25 -17.62 20.83 9.66
CA LEU A 25 -17.13 19.88 10.66
C LEU A 25 -16.83 18.54 9.99
N ILE A 26 -15.61 18.03 10.17
CA ILE A 26 -15.30 16.62 9.82
C ILE A 26 -15.58 15.80 11.05
N SER A 27 -16.61 14.95 11.00
CA SER A 27 -16.85 13.91 11.99
C SER A 27 -16.23 12.59 11.52
N LEU A 28 -15.28 12.06 12.27
CA LEU A 28 -14.62 10.80 11.97
C LEU A 28 -15.15 9.71 12.90
N SER A 29 -15.65 8.60 12.38
CA SER A 29 -16.06 7.44 13.19
C SER A 29 -15.07 6.28 13.07
N LEU A 30 -14.51 5.84 14.20
CA LEU A 30 -13.72 4.60 14.25
C LEU A 30 -14.62 3.39 14.48
N PRO A 31 -14.31 2.23 13.86
CA PRO A 31 -15.04 0.99 14.10
C PRO A 31 -14.83 0.46 15.54
N PRO A 32 -15.62 -0.53 15.98
CA PRO A 32 -15.37 -1.21 17.25
C PRO A 32 -13.97 -1.85 17.28
N TYR A 33 -13.29 -1.80 18.43
CA TYR A 33 -11.91 -2.27 18.59
C TYR A 33 -11.63 -3.72 18.09
N PRO A 34 -12.52 -4.71 18.29
CA PRO A 34 -12.31 -6.05 17.74
C PRO A 34 -12.27 -6.06 16.21
N TYR A 35 -13.15 -5.29 15.56
CA TYR A 35 -13.17 -5.18 14.10
C TYR A 35 -11.94 -4.40 13.61
N ALA A 36 -11.52 -3.35 14.31
CA ALA A 36 -10.30 -2.61 14.00
C ALA A 36 -9.04 -3.49 14.00
N ASN A 37 -8.88 -4.37 14.99
CA ASN A 37 -7.78 -5.34 15.01
C ASN A 37 -7.89 -6.32 13.84
N HIS A 38 -9.09 -6.83 13.56
CA HIS A 38 -9.29 -7.73 12.43
C HIS A 38 -8.88 -7.08 11.11
N LEU A 39 -9.23 -5.81 10.87
CA LEU A 39 -8.83 -5.08 9.67
C LEU A 39 -7.31 -4.90 9.55
N LEU A 40 -6.64 -4.58 10.66
CA LEU A 40 -5.18 -4.49 10.70
C LEU A 40 -4.54 -5.85 10.37
N GLU A 41 -5.03 -6.93 10.99
CA GLU A 41 -4.55 -8.30 10.74
C GLU A 41 -4.76 -8.73 9.29
N GLN A 42 -5.92 -8.46 8.70
CA GLN A 42 -6.19 -8.76 7.29
C GLN A 42 -5.20 -8.03 6.37
N MET A 43 -4.98 -6.73 6.60
CA MET A 43 -4.02 -5.97 5.81
C MET A 43 -2.59 -6.53 5.97
N GLU A 44 -2.17 -6.84 7.20
CA GLU A 44 -0.86 -7.44 7.47
C GLU A 44 -0.66 -8.80 6.78
N ILE A 45 -1.66 -9.67 6.82
CA ILE A 45 -1.60 -11.01 6.20
C ILE A 45 -1.45 -10.92 4.68
N TYR A 46 -2.26 -10.08 4.01
CA TYR A 46 -2.33 -10.07 2.56
C TYR A 46 -1.35 -9.10 1.89
N MET A 47 -0.88 -8.08 2.60
CA MET A 47 -0.04 -7.02 2.02
C MET A 47 1.27 -6.78 2.76
N GLY A 48 1.49 -7.41 3.92
CA GLY A 48 2.62 -7.10 4.79
C GLY A 48 4.00 -7.40 4.20
N HIS A 49 4.14 -8.47 3.43
CA HIS A 49 5.46 -8.96 2.99
C HIS A 49 5.99 -8.29 1.72
N ASP A 50 5.11 -7.83 0.83
CA ASP A 50 5.50 -7.27 -0.47
C ASP A 50 6.12 -5.88 -0.37
N TYR A 51 5.71 -5.11 0.62
CA TYR A 51 6.05 -3.71 0.79
C TYR A 51 6.16 -3.38 2.28
N HIS A 52 6.96 -2.37 2.60
CA HIS A 52 7.02 -1.84 3.95
C HIS A 52 6.09 -0.63 4.11
N TRP A 53 5.03 -0.79 4.90
CA TRP A 53 4.00 0.24 5.08
C TRP A 53 4.26 1.16 6.27
N PHE A 54 4.63 0.58 7.41
CA PHE A 54 4.88 1.25 8.69
C PHE A 54 5.56 0.26 9.65
N MET A 55 6.10 0.76 10.77
CA MET A 55 6.58 -0.10 11.87
C MET A 55 5.40 -0.75 12.61
N ARG A 56 5.33 -2.08 12.58
CA ARG A 56 4.14 -2.86 12.97
C ARG A 56 3.74 -2.67 14.43
N GLN A 57 4.65 -2.94 15.38
CA GLN A 57 4.31 -2.82 16.79
C GLN A 57 4.04 -1.37 17.19
N ARG A 58 4.83 -0.41 16.70
CA ARG A 58 4.56 1.01 16.96
C ARG A 58 3.18 1.43 16.46
N PHE A 59 2.77 0.95 15.29
CA PHE A 59 1.43 1.19 14.76
C PHE A 59 0.35 0.58 15.66
N LYS A 60 0.48 -0.70 16.02
CA LYS A 60 -0.48 -1.40 16.89
C LYS A 60 -0.61 -0.73 18.26
N GLN A 61 0.51 -0.36 18.87
CA GLN A 61 0.54 0.36 20.15
C GLN A 61 -0.18 1.72 20.08
N ARG A 62 0.03 2.47 18.99
CA ARG A 62 -0.64 3.76 18.79
C ARG A 62 -2.15 3.59 18.52
N MET A 63 -2.55 2.52 17.81
CA MET A 63 -3.95 2.14 17.68
C MET A 63 -4.56 1.82 19.05
N ASP A 64 -3.92 0.98 19.86
CA ASP A 64 -4.40 0.65 21.20
C ASP A 64 -4.54 1.88 22.09
N LEU A 65 -3.58 2.82 22.02
CA LEU A 65 -3.66 4.11 22.70
C LEU A 65 -4.86 4.94 22.22
N THR A 66 -5.15 4.92 20.92
CA THR A 66 -6.29 5.65 20.32
C THR A 66 -7.62 5.15 20.88
N TYR A 67 -7.77 3.84 21.08
CA TYR A 67 -8.98 3.26 21.66
C TYR A 67 -9.07 3.41 23.18
N LYS A 68 -7.94 3.31 23.90
CA LYS A 68 -7.88 3.45 25.37
C LYS A 68 -8.05 4.90 25.82
N THR A 69 -7.43 5.83 25.09
CA THR A 69 -7.38 7.25 25.43
C THR A 69 -7.64 8.12 24.19
N PRO A 70 -8.88 8.19 23.68
CA PRO A 70 -9.20 8.94 22.47
C PRO A 70 -8.89 10.44 22.56
N GLY A 71 -8.89 11.00 23.77
CA GLY A 71 -8.62 12.43 24.01
C GLY A 71 -7.15 12.84 23.97
N SER A 72 -6.20 11.89 23.88
CA SER A 72 -4.76 12.21 23.88
C SER A 72 -4.34 12.99 22.62
N MET A 73 -3.24 13.72 22.69
CA MET A 73 -2.73 14.49 21.54
C MET A 73 -2.32 13.54 20.40
N GLU A 74 -1.74 12.40 20.75
CA GLU A 74 -1.25 11.37 19.84
C GLU A 74 -2.40 10.64 19.14
N SER A 75 -3.49 10.37 19.87
CA SER A 75 -4.72 9.75 19.36
C SER A 75 -5.48 10.68 18.41
N ARG A 76 -5.39 11.99 18.66
CA ARG A 76 -6.01 13.03 17.84
C ARG A 76 -5.11 13.50 16.70
N ASP A 77 -3.89 13.01 16.59
CA ASP A 77 -3.01 13.44 15.51
C ASP A 77 -3.63 13.14 14.14
N ARG A 78 -3.63 14.16 13.28
CA ARG A 78 -4.36 14.13 12.01
C ARG A 78 -3.73 13.18 11.01
N LEU A 79 -2.39 13.14 10.96
CA LEU A 79 -1.64 12.26 10.07
C LEU A 79 -1.83 10.80 10.50
N TRP A 80 -1.75 10.55 11.80
CA TRP A 80 -2.07 9.26 12.36
C TRP A 80 -3.46 8.75 11.99
N LEU A 81 -4.50 9.55 12.24
CA LEU A 81 -5.86 9.14 11.91
C LEU A 81 -6.03 8.92 10.41
N CYS A 82 -5.41 9.75 9.56
CA CYS A 82 -5.36 9.53 8.12
C CYS A 82 -4.74 8.17 7.78
N ARG A 83 -3.54 7.88 8.30
CA ARG A 83 -2.83 6.60 8.08
C ARG A 83 -3.67 5.41 8.57
N LEU A 84 -4.22 5.50 9.77
CA LEU A 84 -5.05 4.47 10.41
C LEU A 84 -6.26 4.10 9.55
N LEU A 85 -6.97 5.10 9.02
CA LEU A 85 -8.15 4.89 8.19
C LEU A 85 -7.81 4.25 6.85
N ILE A 86 -6.68 4.59 6.22
CA ILE A 86 -6.29 3.92 4.97
C ILE A 86 -5.93 2.45 5.23
N VAL A 87 -5.30 2.14 6.38
CA VAL A 87 -5.05 0.76 6.79
C VAL A 87 -6.37 -0.01 6.97
N PHE A 88 -7.37 0.59 7.61
CA PHE A 88 -8.71 -0.02 7.71
C PHE A 88 -9.38 -0.19 6.34
N ALA A 89 -9.26 0.81 5.45
CA ALA A 89 -9.78 0.72 4.09
C ALA A 89 -9.19 -0.46 3.33
N LEU A 90 -7.86 -0.64 3.42
CA LEU A 90 -7.15 -1.78 2.82
C LEU A 90 -7.57 -3.11 3.47
N GLY A 91 -7.66 -3.17 4.80
CA GLY A 91 -8.13 -4.36 5.51
C GLY A 91 -9.51 -4.82 5.03
N GLU A 92 -10.46 -3.89 4.83
CA GLU A 92 -11.81 -4.20 4.36
C GLU A 92 -11.85 -4.80 2.95
N THR A 93 -10.84 -4.53 2.11
CA THR A 93 -10.75 -5.16 0.78
C THR A 93 -10.56 -6.68 0.88
N PHE A 94 -10.01 -7.17 1.99
CA PHE A 94 -9.75 -8.60 2.21
C PHE A 94 -10.82 -9.32 3.04
N VAL A 95 -11.60 -8.58 3.85
CA VAL A 95 -12.71 -9.15 4.64
C VAL A 95 -13.80 -9.79 3.76
N ASN A 96 -14.00 -9.25 2.54
CA ASN A 96 -15.09 -9.62 1.65
C ASN A 96 -14.69 -10.51 0.46
N TYR A 97 -13.54 -11.21 0.51
CA TYR A 97 -13.28 -12.28 -0.46
C TYR A 97 -14.25 -13.44 -0.22
N HIS A 98 -15.47 -13.30 -0.77
CA HIS A 98 -16.30 -14.45 -1.06
C HIS A 98 -15.51 -15.35 -2.00
N VAL A 99 -15.25 -16.59 -1.59
CA VAL A 99 -14.82 -17.65 -2.50
C VAL A 99 -15.79 -17.62 -3.69
N PRO A 100 -15.31 -17.47 -4.94
CA PRO A 100 -16.19 -17.48 -6.09
C PRO A 100 -16.98 -18.79 -6.06
N VAL A 101 -18.29 -18.69 -5.84
CA VAL A 101 -19.19 -19.84 -5.94
C VAL A 101 -19.24 -20.22 -7.40
N ILE A 102 -18.41 -21.19 -7.80
CA ILE A 102 -18.53 -21.82 -9.10
C ILE A 102 -19.83 -22.62 -9.06
N HIS A 103 -20.89 -22.10 -9.67
CA HIS A 103 -22.10 -22.87 -9.94
C HIS A 103 -21.77 -23.92 -11.01
N LEU A 104 -21.18 -25.03 -10.58
CA LEU A 104 -21.15 -26.27 -11.35
C LEU A 104 -22.57 -26.85 -11.31
N GLY A 105 -23.40 -26.44 -12.26
CA GLY A 105 -24.74 -26.98 -12.39
C GLY A 105 -24.71 -28.48 -12.71
N PRO A 106 -25.73 -29.22 -12.28
CA PRO A 106 -26.29 -30.29 -13.09
C PRO A 106 -27.56 -29.77 -13.77
N THR A 107 -27.59 -29.84 -15.09
CA THR A 107 -28.84 -29.84 -15.86
C THR A 107 -29.66 -31.05 -15.44
N THR A 108 -30.80 -30.87 -14.77
CA THR A 108 -32.01 -31.71 -14.95
C THR A 108 -33.19 -31.20 -14.13
N ASP A 109 -34.25 -30.81 -14.85
CA ASP A 109 -35.68 -30.97 -14.58
C ASP A 109 -36.25 -30.67 -13.18
N GLN A 110 -36.75 -29.44 -12.98
CA GLN A 110 -37.94 -29.20 -12.14
C GLN A 110 -38.79 -28.01 -12.66
N PRO A 111 -40.12 -28.03 -12.40
CA PRO A 111 -41.13 -27.62 -13.38
C PRO A 111 -41.56 -26.15 -13.30
N TYR A 112 -42.07 -25.71 -14.45
CA TYR A 112 -42.81 -24.49 -14.75
C TYR A 112 -43.77 -24.02 -13.64
N GLY A 113 -43.60 -22.77 -13.21
CA GLY A 113 -44.62 -21.97 -12.54
C GLY A 113 -44.36 -21.64 -11.08
N GLN A 114 -43.51 -20.66 -10.83
CA GLN A 114 -43.61 -19.77 -9.67
C GLN A 114 -42.86 -18.47 -9.99
N ASP A 115 -43.65 -17.41 -10.10
CA ASP A 115 -43.31 -15.98 -10.14
C ASP A 115 -41.82 -15.64 -10.15
N TYR A 116 -41.27 -15.52 -11.35
CA TYR A 116 -40.21 -14.55 -11.60
C TYR A 116 -40.82 -13.17 -11.32
N GLN A 117 -40.80 -12.74 -10.06
CA GLN A 117 -40.73 -11.32 -9.79
C GLN A 117 -39.48 -10.85 -10.50
N SER A 118 -39.71 -10.26 -11.66
CA SER A 118 -38.79 -9.35 -12.30
C SER A 118 -38.35 -8.37 -11.21
N GLU A 119 -37.17 -8.63 -10.65
CA GLU A 119 -36.39 -7.60 -10.00
C GLU A 119 -36.37 -6.47 -11.01
N LYS A 120 -37.17 -5.45 -10.71
CA LYS A 120 -37.07 -4.16 -11.36
C LYS A 120 -35.59 -3.84 -11.29
N LEU A 121 -34.92 -3.80 -12.44
CA LEU A 121 -33.65 -3.11 -12.60
C LEU A 121 -33.93 -1.63 -12.32
N THR A 122 -34.15 -1.29 -11.05
CA THR A 122 -33.69 -0.04 -10.52
C THR A 122 -32.19 -0.08 -10.75
N VAL A 123 -31.66 0.94 -11.42
CA VAL A 123 -30.23 1.25 -11.47
C VAL A 123 -29.78 1.54 -10.04
N ALA A 124 -29.73 0.49 -9.20
CA ALA A 124 -29.11 0.53 -7.90
C ALA A 124 -27.63 0.60 -8.23
N SER A 125 -27.03 1.77 -8.02
CA SER A 125 -25.59 1.92 -8.01
C SER A 125 -25.00 0.73 -7.26
N SER A 126 -24.13 -0.05 -7.91
CA SER A 126 -23.38 -1.10 -7.23
C SER A 126 -22.83 -0.54 -5.91
N PRO A 127 -22.89 -1.28 -4.80
CA PRO A 127 -22.37 -0.79 -3.53
C PRO A 127 -20.92 -0.30 -3.73
N PRO A 128 -20.51 0.78 -3.04
CA PRO A 128 -19.15 1.27 -3.17
C PRO A 128 -18.16 0.15 -2.80
N PRO A 129 -16.96 0.15 -3.42
CA PRO A 129 -15.95 -0.84 -3.09
C PRO A 129 -15.65 -0.90 -1.57
N PRO A 130 -15.28 -2.06 -1.01
CA PRO A 130 -14.92 -2.17 0.40
C PRO A 130 -13.85 -1.15 0.82
N GLY A 131 -13.95 -0.61 2.03
CA GLY A 131 -13.03 0.41 2.54
C GLY A 131 -13.26 1.84 2.05
N THR A 132 -14.17 2.08 1.08
CA THR A 132 -14.30 3.41 0.45
C THR A 132 -14.64 4.49 1.48
N ALA A 133 -15.52 4.19 2.44
CA ALA A 133 -15.90 5.14 3.49
C ALA A 133 -14.74 5.53 4.41
N PHE A 134 -13.83 4.59 4.73
CA PHE A 134 -12.63 4.90 5.50
C PHE A 134 -11.65 5.72 4.67
N PHE A 135 -11.47 5.38 3.39
CA PHE A 135 -10.56 6.09 2.51
C PHE A 135 -10.99 7.53 2.24
N GLU A 136 -12.28 7.78 2.03
CA GLU A 136 -12.81 9.14 1.87
C GLU A 136 -12.58 10.01 3.13
N GLN A 137 -12.82 9.44 4.31
CA GLN A 137 -12.50 10.10 5.58
C GLN A 137 -10.99 10.38 5.72
N ALA A 138 -10.15 9.42 5.33
CA ALA A 138 -8.70 9.59 5.34
C ALA A 138 -8.26 10.73 4.41
N LEU A 139 -8.80 10.80 3.19
CA LEU A 139 -8.48 11.86 2.24
C LEU A 139 -8.95 13.23 2.71
N ALA A 140 -10.08 13.33 3.43
CA ALA A 140 -10.50 14.57 4.07
C ALA A 140 -9.52 15.04 5.16
N LEU A 141 -8.83 14.09 5.81
CA LEU A 141 -7.75 14.38 6.77
C LEU A 141 -6.39 14.60 6.10
N LEU A 142 -6.16 14.16 4.87
CA LEU A 142 -4.86 14.28 4.23
C LEU A 142 -4.55 15.75 3.85
N LYS A 143 -3.66 16.40 4.61
CA LYS A 143 -3.06 17.70 4.28
C LYS A 143 -1.58 17.49 4.00
N LEU A 144 -1.17 17.66 2.75
CA LEU A 144 0.20 17.43 2.34
C LEU A 144 1.03 18.72 2.50
N PRO A 145 2.16 18.67 3.21
CA PRO A 145 3.05 19.81 3.36
C PRO A 145 3.85 20.01 2.07
N PHE A 146 4.18 21.27 1.77
CA PHE A 146 5.02 21.62 0.63
C PHE A 146 6.49 21.89 1.02
N GLU A 147 6.75 22.22 2.30
CA GLU A 147 8.09 22.60 2.78
C GLU A 147 8.70 21.54 3.70
N GLU A 148 7.95 21.07 4.69
CA GLU A 148 8.43 20.16 5.74
C GLU A 148 7.69 18.82 5.71
N PRO A 149 7.96 17.93 4.73
CA PRO A 149 7.41 16.59 4.74
C PRO A 149 7.99 15.78 5.89
N SER A 150 7.23 14.83 6.40
CA SER A 150 7.69 13.84 7.37
C SER A 150 7.64 12.44 6.76
N LEU A 151 8.31 11.49 7.39
CA LEU A 151 8.29 10.09 6.96
C LEU A 151 6.86 9.52 6.94
N GLU A 152 6.04 9.88 7.93
CA GLU A 152 4.64 9.45 8.03
C GLU A 152 3.79 9.94 6.82
N HIS A 153 4.10 11.09 6.23
CA HIS A 153 3.44 11.52 4.99
C HIS A 153 3.74 10.58 3.82
N ILE A 154 4.98 10.08 3.73
CA ILE A 154 5.39 9.16 2.67
C ILE A 154 4.69 7.81 2.84
N GLU A 155 4.61 7.31 4.08
CA GLU A 155 3.87 6.08 4.38
C GLU A 155 2.38 6.20 4.02
N ILE A 156 1.74 7.32 4.38
CA ILE A 156 0.36 7.62 4.01
C ILE A 156 0.19 7.64 2.49
N LEU A 157 1.11 8.28 1.76
CA LEU A 157 1.08 8.33 0.30
C LEU A 157 1.31 6.96 -0.34
N ASN A 158 2.18 6.12 0.21
CA ASN A 158 2.38 4.74 -0.24
C ASN A 158 1.10 3.91 -0.04
N LEU A 159 0.46 4.00 1.13
CA LEU A 159 -0.83 3.35 1.41
C LEU A 159 -1.94 3.87 0.47
N ALA A 160 -2.05 5.19 0.28
CA ALA A 160 -3.04 5.81 -0.60
C ALA A 160 -2.84 5.42 -2.08
N THR A 161 -1.58 5.28 -2.49
CA THR A 161 -1.21 4.78 -3.82
C THR A 161 -1.78 3.39 -4.03
N PHE A 162 -1.51 2.47 -3.10
CA PHE A 162 -1.92 1.08 -3.25
C PHE A 162 -3.45 0.91 -3.17
N TYR A 163 -4.12 1.60 -2.24
CA TYR A 163 -5.59 1.57 -2.18
C TYR A 163 -6.23 2.16 -3.45
N SER A 164 -5.71 3.28 -3.96
CA SER A 164 -6.20 3.83 -5.24
C SER A 164 -5.96 2.88 -6.41
N TYR A 165 -4.84 2.14 -6.37
CA TYR A 165 -4.50 1.15 -7.37
C TYR A 165 -5.47 -0.03 -7.35
N SER A 166 -5.81 -0.59 -6.17
CA SER A 166 -6.77 -1.70 -6.05
C SER A 166 -8.18 -1.32 -6.50
N LEU A 167 -8.55 -0.04 -6.41
CA LEU A 167 -9.80 0.51 -6.96
C LEU A 167 -9.74 0.85 -8.45
N ASN A 168 -8.68 0.46 -9.16
CA ASN A 168 -8.44 0.79 -10.57
C ASN A 168 -8.39 2.31 -10.86
N ARG A 169 -8.14 3.15 -9.84
CA ARG A 169 -7.94 4.61 -9.97
C ARG A 169 -6.47 4.90 -10.29
N LYS A 170 -5.96 4.30 -11.38
CA LYS A 170 -4.53 4.27 -11.73
C LYS A 170 -3.87 5.66 -11.78
N LYS A 171 -4.57 6.67 -12.31
CA LYS A 171 -4.08 8.06 -12.36
C LYS A 171 -3.89 8.66 -10.97
N ALA A 172 -4.83 8.40 -10.04
CA ALA A 172 -4.70 8.86 -8.66
C ALA A 172 -3.54 8.14 -7.95
N ALA A 173 -3.43 6.82 -8.15
CA ALA A 173 -2.31 6.04 -7.63
C ALA A 173 -0.96 6.60 -8.10
N TYR A 174 -0.81 6.86 -9.41
CA TYR A 174 0.39 7.47 -9.99
C TYR A 174 0.71 8.85 -9.37
N MET A 175 -0.30 9.69 -9.16
CA MET A 175 -0.09 10.99 -8.53
C MET A 175 0.39 10.86 -7.07
N TYR A 176 -0.23 9.99 -6.27
CA TYR A 176 0.20 9.75 -4.89
C TYR A 176 1.62 9.17 -4.83
N ALA A 177 1.96 8.22 -5.71
CA ALA A 177 3.28 7.61 -5.79
C ALA A 177 4.36 8.65 -6.11
N GLY A 178 4.12 9.49 -7.12
CA GLY A 178 5.04 10.56 -7.49
C GLY A 178 5.21 11.63 -6.41
N MET A 179 4.18 11.90 -5.61
CA MET A 179 4.28 12.78 -4.44
C MET A 179 5.16 12.16 -3.35
N GLY A 180 4.97 10.86 -3.05
CA GLY A 180 5.80 10.14 -2.07
C GLY A 180 7.26 10.10 -2.51
N ALA A 181 7.51 9.86 -3.81
CA ALA A 181 8.83 9.93 -4.41
C ALA A 181 9.51 11.29 -4.25
N ARG A 182 8.79 12.40 -4.50
CA ARG A 182 9.33 13.76 -4.28
C ARG A 182 9.64 14.03 -2.81
N MET A 183 8.79 13.58 -1.89
CA MET A 183 9.05 13.72 -0.45
C MET A 183 10.24 12.87 0.01
N CYS A 184 10.44 11.67 -0.54
CA CYS A 184 11.64 10.86 -0.32
C CYS A 184 12.91 11.62 -0.75
N ASN A 185 12.84 12.39 -1.84
CA ASN A 185 13.96 13.23 -2.30
C ASN A 185 14.21 14.39 -1.34
N MET A 186 13.16 15.10 -0.90
CA MET A 186 13.28 16.21 0.07
C MET A 186 13.90 15.77 1.39
N LEU A 187 13.54 14.58 1.87
CA LEU A 187 14.08 14.01 3.12
C LEU A 187 15.42 13.29 2.94
N GLY A 188 15.95 13.19 1.71
CA GLY A 188 17.20 12.50 1.43
C GLY A 188 17.17 10.99 1.71
N LEU A 189 16.00 10.35 1.70
CA LEU A 189 15.86 8.93 2.10
C LEU A 189 16.60 7.96 1.18
N HIS A 190 16.93 8.39 -0.04
CA HIS A 190 17.68 7.60 -1.03
C HIS A 190 19.20 7.61 -0.82
N GLN A 191 19.69 8.41 0.12
CA GLN A 191 21.09 8.43 0.51
C GLN A 191 21.29 7.52 1.73
N VAL A 192 22.52 7.05 1.93
CA VAL A 192 22.88 6.29 3.13
C VAL A 192 22.57 7.13 4.38
N PRO A 193 21.75 6.62 5.32
CA PRO A 193 21.44 7.34 6.54
C PRO A 193 22.71 7.67 7.35
N PRO A 194 22.79 8.85 8.00
CA PRO A 194 23.89 9.19 8.89
C PRO A 194 24.09 8.14 9.99
N GLU A 195 25.35 7.93 10.40
CA GLU A 195 25.68 6.93 11.42
C GLU A 195 25.02 7.19 12.77
N THR A 196 24.64 8.45 13.04
CA THR A 196 23.96 8.89 14.26
C THR A 196 22.57 8.31 14.45
N TYR A 197 21.93 7.78 13.40
CA TYR A 197 20.62 7.14 13.53
C TYR A 197 20.76 5.73 14.14
N PRO A 198 19.86 5.33 15.05
CA PRO A 198 19.75 3.93 15.49
C PRO A 198 19.47 2.98 14.31
N SER A 199 19.91 1.72 14.42
CA SER A 199 19.74 0.70 13.38
C SER A 199 18.28 0.55 12.93
N LEU A 200 17.34 0.53 13.88
CA LEU A 200 15.90 0.50 13.62
C LEU A 200 15.44 1.63 12.69
N GLU A 201 15.86 2.87 12.98
CA GLU A 201 15.47 4.05 12.20
C GLU A 201 16.13 4.06 10.82
N LYS A 202 17.40 3.61 10.73
CA LYS A 202 18.10 3.44 9.45
C LYS A 202 17.36 2.46 8.55
N GLU A 203 16.97 1.31 9.10
CA GLU A 203 16.28 0.26 8.35
C GLU A 203 14.87 0.69 7.94
N HIS A 204 14.14 1.34 8.84
CA HIS A 204 12.82 1.87 8.52
C HIS A 204 12.84 2.87 7.36
N ARG A 205 13.74 3.85 7.40
CA ARG A 205 13.92 4.85 6.33
C ARG A 205 14.27 4.18 5.00
N LYS A 206 15.17 3.20 5.03
CA LYS A 206 15.59 2.41 3.87
C LYS A 206 14.40 1.68 3.25
N ARG A 207 13.59 0.99 4.06
CA ARG A 207 12.41 0.23 3.60
C ARG A 207 11.31 1.12 3.06
N VAL A 208 11.07 2.28 3.67
CA VAL A 208 10.13 3.30 3.14
C VAL A 208 10.59 3.80 1.78
N CYS A 209 11.87 4.14 1.61
CA CYS A 209 12.42 4.61 0.33
C CYS A 209 12.25 3.56 -0.77
N TRP A 210 12.61 2.30 -0.49
CA TRP A 210 12.46 1.21 -1.45
C TRP A 210 11.00 0.91 -1.81
N THR A 211 10.10 1.00 -0.83
CA THR A 211 8.66 0.85 -1.06
C THR A 211 8.13 1.95 -1.97
N SER A 212 8.49 3.21 -1.71
CA SER A 212 8.10 4.33 -2.58
C SER A 212 8.65 4.19 -4.00
N TYR A 213 9.89 3.72 -4.17
CA TYR A 213 10.45 3.39 -5.48
C TYR A 213 9.62 2.33 -6.22
N CYS A 214 9.27 1.23 -5.53
CA CYS A 214 8.51 0.15 -6.15
C CYS A 214 7.10 0.58 -6.55
N LEU A 215 6.41 1.37 -5.73
CA LEU A 215 5.07 1.88 -6.03
C LEU A 215 5.07 2.92 -7.17
N ASP A 216 6.05 3.83 -7.18
CA ASP A 216 6.22 4.79 -8.28
C ASP A 216 6.53 4.07 -9.60
N LYS A 217 7.37 3.03 -9.57
CA LYS A 217 7.64 2.21 -10.75
C LYS A 217 6.43 1.40 -11.19
N MET A 218 5.73 0.75 -10.26
CA MET A 218 4.52 -0.02 -10.54
C MET A 218 3.49 0.83 -11.29
N THR A 219 3.18 2.02 -10.76
CA THR A 219 2.14 2.89 -11.32
C THR A 219 2.56 3.59 -12.61
N SER A 220 3.83 3.99 -12.73
CA SER A 220 4.36 4.63 -13.95
C SER A 220 4.41 3.67 -15.13
N SER A 221 4.97 2.46 -14.94
CA SER A 221 5.02 1.44 -16.00
C SER A 221 3.63 1.06 -16.51
N GLU A 222 2.65 0.94 -15.62
CA GLU A 222 1.30 0.53 -16.02
C GLU A 222 0.54 1.59 -16.83
N LEU A 223 0.89 2.86 -16.66
CA LEU A 223 0.34 3.96 -17.45
C LEU A 223 1.21 4.35 -18.65
N GLY A 224 2.38 3.74 -18.83
CA GLY A 224 3.37 4.17 -19.83
C GLY A 224 3.88 5.60 -19.57
N LEU A 225 3.95 6.00 -18.30
CA LEU A 225 4.41 7.33 -17.87
C LEU A 225 5.83 7.25 -17.29
N LEU A 226 6.49 8.40 -17.17
CA LEU A 226 7.81 8.49 -16.55
C LEU A 226 7.72 8.37 -15.03
N PRO A 227 8.56 7.55 -14.37
CA PRO A 227 8.64 7.51 -12.91
C PRO A 227 9.25 8.82 -12.37
N SER A 228 8.85 9.18 -11.15
CA SER A 228 9.46 10.27 -10.39
C SER A 228 10.79 9.86 -9.74
N PHE A 229 10.94 8.57 -9.39
CA PHE A 229 12.10 8.00 -8.72
C PHE A 229 12.93 7.15 -9.70
N ARG A 230 14.19 7.53 -9.96
CA ARG A 230 15.08 6.75 -10.83
C ARG A 230 15.91 5.76 -10.03
N SER A 231 16.13 4.56 -10.56
CA SER A 231 16.93 3.52 -9.90
C SER A 231 18.33 4.01 -9.55
N GLY A 232 19.04 4.66 -10.48
CA GLY A 232 20.40 5.16 -10.26
C GLY A 232 20.55 6.29 -9.23
N GLN A 233 19.44 6.84 -8.69
CA GLN A 233 19.49 7.84 -7.61
C GLN A 233 19.56 7.19 -6.23
N ILE A 234 19.14 5.93 -6.09
CA ILE A 234 19.12 5.22 -4.80
C ILE A 234 20.51 4.68 -4.52
N LYS A 235 21.14 5.17 -3.45
CA LYS A 235 22.46 4.72 -2.97
C LYS A 235 22.35 3.85 -1.72
N LEU A 236 21.21 3.18 -1.57
CA LEU A 236 20.93 2.29 -0.46
C LEU A 236 21.25 0.85 -0.86
N ASP A 237 21.74 0.07 0.10
CA ASP A 237 21.72 -1.38 -0.01
C ASP A 237 20.29 -1.93 0.13
N TYR A 238 20.13 -3.22 -0.13
CA TYR A 238 18.85 -3.90 0.10
C TYR A 238 18.48 -3.93 1.60
N PRO A 239 17.17 -4.01 1.93
CA PRO A 239 16.71 -4.29 3.28
C PRO A 239 17.38 -5.53 3.88
N SER A 240 17.63 -5.51 5.19
CA SER A 240 18.27 -6.61 5.91
C SER A 240 17.93 -6.57 7.39
N ASP A 241 17.69 -7.75 7.98
CA ASP A 241 17.39 -7.89 9.40
C ASP A 241 18.66 -8.06 10.27
N GLN A 242 19.85 -8.20 9.64
CA GLN A 242 21.10 -8.55 10.33
C GLN A 242 21.60 -7.51 11.35
N GLN A 243 21.24 -6.24 11.18
CA GLN A 243 21.68 -5.13 12.04
C GLN A 243 20.61 -4.73 13.06
N LEU A 244 19.49 -5.43 13.10
CA LEU A 244 18.39 -5.16 14.03
C LEU A 244 18.63 -5.90 15.34
N GLU A 245 18.30 -5.23 16.45
CA GLU A 245 18.24 -5.88 17.75
C GLU A 245 17.03 -6.84 17.78
N PRO A 246 17.08 -7.93 18.57
CA PRO A 246 15.98 -8.89 18.64
C PRO A 246 14.63 -8.28 19.05
N GLU A 247 14.65 -7.20 19.84
CA GLU A 247 13.46 -6.45 20.26
C GLU A 247 12.85 -5.59 19.15
N ASP A 248 13.62 -5.28 18.10
CA ASP A 248 13.20 -4.46 16.97
C ASP A 248 12.71 -5.30 15.78
N ALA A 249 12.96 -6.60 15.80
CA ALA A 249 12.64 -7.51 14.70
C ALA A 249 11.13 -7.54 14.39
N ASP A 250 10.28 -7.40 15.41
CA ASP A 250 8.82 -7.44 15.27
C ASP A 250 8.23 -6.15 14.66
N GLN A 251 9.05 -5.11 14.46
CA GLN A 251 8.64 -3.87 13.79
C GLN A 251 8.48 -4.06 12.29
N PHE A 252 9.05 -5.12 11.72
CA PHE A 252 9.07 -5.37 10.28
C PHE A 252 8.58 -6.79 9.95
N PHE A 253 8.20 -6.98 8.69
CA PHE A 253 8.20 -8.32 8.09
C PHE A 253 9.60 -8.68 7.62
N GLU A 254 9.83 -9.95 7.31
CA GLU A 254 11.12 -10.48 6.87
C GLU A 254 11.67 -9.68 5.68
N ALA A 255 12.94 -9.29 5.74
CA ALA A 255 13.56 -8.46 4.71
C ALA A 255 13.59 -9.10 3.32
N ASP A 256 13.59 -10.44 3.25
CA ASP A 256 13.86 -11.18 2.01
C ASP A 256 12.75 -11.00 0.96
N PHE A 257 11.48 -10.94 1.36
CA PHE A 257 10.37 -10.70 0.44
C PHE A 257 10.46 -9.31 -0.21
N LEU A 258 10.70 -8.29 0.62
CA LEU A 258 10.89 -6.92 0.12
C LEU A 258 12.16 -6.82 -0.76
N ARG A 259 13.25 -7.49 -0.40
CA ARG A 259 14.47 -7.56 -1.22
C ARG A 259 14.16 -8.12 -2.62
N VAL A 260 13.45 -9.25 -2.68
CA VAL A 260 13.01 -9.88 -3.94
C VAL A 260 12.11 -8.95 -4.76
N ARG A 261 11.14 -8.29 -4.12
CA ARG A 261 10.29 -7.27 -4.77
C ARG A 261 11.12 -6.15 -5.40
N ILE A 262 12.12 -5.63 -4.69
CA ILE A 262 12.98 -4.56 -5.17
C ILE A 262 13.80 -5.04 -6.36
N GLN A 263 14.43 -6.22 -6.28
CA GLN A 263 15.23 -6.79 -7.35
C GLN A 263 14.42 -6.94 -8.64
N LEU A 264 13.21 -7.50 -8.55
CA LEU A 264 12.29 -7.61 -9.69
C LEU A 264 11.92 -6.24 -10.27
N THR A 265 11.67 -5.26 -9.40
CA THR A 265 11.33 -3.90 -9.83
C THR A 265 12.49 -3.22 -10.55
N LEU A 266 13.73 -3.40 -10.08
CA LEU A 266 14.94 -2.90 -10.74
C LEU A 266 15.13 -3.52 -12.12
N MET A 267 14.95 -4.84 -12.24
CA MET A 267 15.01 -5.54 -13.54
C MET A 267 13.91 -5.04 -14.49
N LYS A 268 12.68 -4.85 -13.98
CA LYS A 268 11.59 -4.24 -14.76
C LYS A 268 11.96 -2.83 -15.22
N ALA A 269 12.61 -2.02 -14.39
CA ALA A 269 13.02 -0.68 -14.77
C ALA A 269 14.09 -0.65 -15.87
N GLU A 270 15.05 -1.59 -15.83
CA GLU A 270 16.02 -1.78 -16.90
C GLU A 270 15.31 -2.20 -18.21
N ALA A 271 14.35 -3.12 -18.13
CA ALA A 271 13.57 -3.57 -19.29
C ALA A 271 12.74 -2.43 -19.91
N ASP A 272 12.05 -1.63 -19.11
CA ASP A 272 11.25 -0.51 -19.61
C ASP A 272 12.15 0.54 -20.31
N THR A 273 13.31 0.86 -19.73
CA THR A 273 14.28 1.79 -20.36
C THR A 273 14.75 1.27 -21.71
N PHE A 274 14.97 -0.04 -21.81
CA PHE A 274 15.34 -0.70 -23.05
C PHE A 274 14.22 -0.64 -24.10
N ILE A 275 12.98 -0.89 -23.69
CA ILE A 275 11.79 -0.82 -24.57
C ILE A 275 11.57 0.61 -25.09
N ASP A 276 11.66 1.62 -24.22
CA ASP A 276 11.50 3.02 -24.61
C ASP A 276 12.57 3.45 -25.63
N LEU A 277 13.83 3.06 -25.39
CA LEU A 277 14.92 3.30 -26.32
C LEU A 277 14.65 2.63 -27.68
N TRP A 278 14.09 1.42 -27.68
CA TRP A 278 13.73 0.70 -28.90
C TRP A 278 12.64 1.42 -29.70
N GLN A 279 11.54 1.83 -29.05
CA GLN A 279 10.45 2.58 -29.69
C GLN A 279 10.94 3.89 -30.32
N SER A 280 11.99 4.50 -29.76
CA SER A 280 12.57 5.74 -30.29
C SER A 280 13.49 5.56 -31.50
N ILE A 281 14.00 4.35 -31.76
CA ILE A 281 15.05 4.09 -32.78
C ILE A 281 14.52 3.31 -34.00
N SER A 282 13.44 2.53 -33.88
CA SER A 282 13.09 1.53 -34.89
C SER A 282 11.64 1.59 -35.37
N ASP A 283 11.45 1.79 -36.68
CA ASP A 283 10.19 1.52 -37.37
C ASP A 283 10.08 0.05 -37.88
N ASP A 284 11.15 -0.77 -37.93
CA ASP A 284 11.09 -2.04 -38.71
C ASP A 284 12.21 -3.11 -38.47
N ILE A 285 12.73 -3.33 -37.25
CA ILE A 285 13.76 -4.37 -37.03
C ILE A 285 13.19 -5.64 -36.33
N PRO A 286 13.28 -6.86 -36.93
CA PRO A 286 12.61 -8.07 -36.43
C PRO A 286 13.31 -8.85 -35.29
N ASP A 287 14.41 -8.36 -34.71
CA ASP A 287 15.23 -9.15 -33.75
C ASP A 287 14.94 -8.79 -32.28
N GLY A 288 13.67 -8.91 -31.86
CA GLY A 288 13.25 -8.67 -30.48
C GLY A 288 13.77 -9.73 -29.50
N GLU A 289 13.94 -10.97 -29.96
CA GLU A 289 14.31 -12.13 -29.13
C GLU A 289 15.76 -12.07 -28.65
N ARG A 290 16.74 -11.81 -29.55
CA ARG A 290 18.15 -11.62 -29.12
C ARG A 290 18.32 -10.46 -28.14
N ARG A 291 17.42 -9.49 -28.21
CA ARG A 291 17.46 -8.26 -27.42
C ARG A 291 16.79 -8.39 -26.06
N ALA A 292 15.75 -9.22 -25.95
CA ALA A 292 15.16 -9.61 -24.68
C ALA A 292 16.03 -10.62 -23.92
N SER A 293 16.84 -11.43 -24.63
CA SER A 293 17.69 -12.47 -24.06
C SER A 293 18.54 -12.05 -22.86
N PRO A 294 19.22 -10.89 -22.82
CA PRO A 294 19.99 -10.48 -21.64
C PRO A 294 19.13 -10.27 -20.39
N ILE A 295 17.92 -9.71 -20.54
CA ILE A 295 16.99 -9.49 -19.43
C ILE A 295 16.43 -10.82 -18.95
N LEU A 296 16.07 -11.72 -19.88
CA LEU A 296 15.59 -13.06 -19.56
C LEU A 296 16.65 -13.90 -18.84
N LEU A 297 17.89 -13.92 -19.33
CA LEU A 297 19.01 -14.59 -18.67
C LEU A 297 19.28 -14.04 -17.27
N LYS A 298 19.17 -12.71 -17.10
CA LYS A 298 19.31 -12.08 -15.77
C LYS A 298 18.21 -12.55 -14.82
N LEU A 299 16.97 -12.64 -15.30
CA LEU A 299 15.83 -13.12 -14.52
C LEU A 299 15.98 -14.61 -14.16
N GLU A 300 16.40 -15.46 -15.10
CA GLU A 300 16.66 -16.88 -14.87
C GLU A 300 17.78 -17.10 -13.84
N ASN A 301 18.92 -16.41 -13.99
CA ASN A 301 20.01 -16.48 -13.02
C ASN A 301 19.57 -16.04 -11.63
N TRP A 302 18.83 -14.94 -11.56
CA TRP A 302 18.27 -14.44 -10.30
C TRP A 302 17.32 -15.45 -9.65
N GLN A 303 16.46 -16.13 -10.43
CA GLN A 303 15.57 -17.17 -9.92
C GLN A 303 16.36 -18.33 -9.28
N HIS A 304 17.51 -18.70 -9.84
CA HIS A 304 18.39 -19.72 -9.27
C HIS A 304 19.07 -19.28 -7.97
N GLU A 305 19.35 -17.98 -7.81
CA GLU A 305 19.98 -17.39 -6.61
C GLU A 305 19.01 -17.19 -5.43
N LEU A 306 17.70 -17.36 -5.64
CA LEU A 306 16.71 -17.18 -4.58
C LEU A 306 16.95 -18.11 -3.37
N PRO A 307 16.69 -17.63 -2.13
CA PRO A 307 16.64 -18.49 -0.96
C PRO A 307 15.63 -19.63 -1.14
N THR A 308 15.92 -20.81 -0.61
CA THR A 308 15.04 -22.00 -0.76
C THR A 308 13.60 -21.72 -0.30
N ALA A 309 13.42 -20.92 0.76
CA ALA A 309 12.10 -20.55 1.27
C ALA A 309 11.26 -19.70 0.28
N LEU A 310 11.90 -19.05 -0.69
CA LEU A 310 11.28 -18.22 -1.72
C LEU A 310 11.26 -18.89 -3.10
N LYS A 311 11.89 -20.06 -3.23
CA LYS A 311 11.85 -20.83 -4.48
C LYS A 311 10.49 -21.49 -4.61
N PHE A 312 9.82 -21.20 -5.71
CA PHE A 312 8.63 -21.94 -6.11
C PHE A 312 9.07 -23.24 -6.76
N ASP A 313 8.89 -24.37 -6.06
CA ASP A 313 9.04 -25.69 -6.65
C ASP A 313 7.66 -26.18 -7.13
N CYS A 314 7.52 -26.25 -8.46
CA CYS A 314 6.28 -26.66 -9.11
C CYS A 314 6.00 -28.16 -8.88
N GLU A 315 6.99 -28.94 -8.46
CA GLU A 315 6.83 -30.38 -8.19
C GLU A 315 6.14 -30.67 -6.84
N SER A 316 6.22 -29.74 -5.89
CA SER A 316 5.59 -29.85 -4.56
C SER A 316 4.26 -29.09 -4.50
N GLY A 317 3.33 -29.43 -5.39
CA GLY A 317 2.02 -28.75 -5.56
C GLY A 317 1.23 -28.48 -4.27
N PHE A 318 0.27 -27.56 -4.39
CA PHE A 318 -0.61 -27.03 -3.33
C PHE A 318 -1.08 -28.05 -2.28
#